data_AF-A0A7S0R5L0-F1
#
_entry.id   AF-A0A7S0R5L0-F1
#
_cell.length_a   1.000
_cell.length_b   1.000
_cell.length_c   1.000
_cell.angle_alpha   90.00
_cell.angle_beta   90.00
_cell.angle_gamma   90.00
#
_symmetry.space_group_name_H-M   'P 1'
#
loop_
_entity.id
_entity.type
_entity.pdbx_description
1 polymer ?
#
loop_
_entity_poly.entity_id
_entity_poly.type
_entity_poly.pdbx_seq_one_letter_code
_entity_poly.pdbx_strand_id
1 'polypeptide(L)'
;TFYAATASECVRPMLEVAWPPMLVCFSLPLEDSDDAHTVQLCLDGFRYAIHITAVLEKAMIRDAFVTSLANFTLLHSPAHLAPKNVEAIKALAAVAEAAVGGQD
;
A
#
# COMPACT_ATOMS: atom_id res chain seq x y z
N THR A 1 -6.45 29.60 8.56
CA THR A 1 -7.54 29.36 7.61
C THR A 1 -7.24 28.06 6.87
N PHE A 2 -8.16 27.10 6.84
CA PHE A 2 -8.04 25.89 6.03
C PHE A 2 -8.43 26.22 4.58
N TYR A 3 -7.64 25.77 3.60
CA TYR A 3 -7.93 25.95 2.18
C TYR A 3 -7.98 24.58 1.51
N ALA A 4 -9.13 24.26 0.91
CA ALA A 4 -9.30 23.01 0.17
C ALA A 4 -8.70 23.17 -1.22
N ALA A 5 -7.75 22.29 -1.58
CA ALA A 5 -7.26 22.21 -2.94
C ALA A 5 -8.37 21.66 -3.85
N THR A 6 -8.70 22.39 -4.91
CA THR A 6 -9.70 22.00 -5.91
C THR A 6 -9.09 21.41 -7.18
N ALA A 7 -7.77 21.52 -7.32
CA ALA A 7 -7.03 21.19 -8.52
C ALA A 7 -6.28 19.86 -8.35
N SER A 8 -6.36 18.97 -9.33
CA SER A 8 -5.71 17.64 -9.30
C SER A 8 -4.19 17.74 -9.23
N GLU A 9 -3.61 18.86 -9.67
CA GLU A 9 -2.17 19.12 -9.63
C GLU A 9 -1.64 19.19 -8.19
N CYS A 10 -2.50 19.53 -7.22
CA CYS A 10 -2.13 19.60 -5.81
C CYS A 10 -1.88 18.22 -5.17
N VAL A 11 -2.35 17.12 -5.78
CA VAL A 11 -2.21 15.78 -5.20
C VAL A 11 -0.76 15.33 -5.16
N ARG A 12 0.06 15.73 -6.15
CA ARG A 12 1.48 15.36 -6.23
C ARG A 12 2.30 15.85 -5.01
N PRO A 13 2.31 17.15 -4.66
CA PRO A 13 3.02 17.62 -3.46
C PRO A 13 2.39 17.10 -2.16
N MET A 14 1.07 16.85 -2.12
CA MET A 14 0.44 16.21 -0.95
C MET A 14 0.99 14.80 -0.72
N LEU A 15 1.11 14.00 -1.79
CA LEU A 15 1.67 12.65 -1.72
C LEU A 15 3.15 12.67 -1.28
N GLU A 16 3.95 13.60 -1.80
CA GLU A 16 5.38 13.71 -1.45
C GLU A 16 5.62 13.89 0.05
N VAL A 17 4.71 14.55 0.75
CA VAL A 17 4.77 14.76 2.21
C VAL A 17 4.07 13.64 2.98
N ALA A 18 2.95 13.13 2.47
CA ALA A 18 2.11 12.18 3.20
C ALA A 18 2.58 10.73 3.09
N TRP A 19 3.37 10.36 2.07
CA TRP A 19 3.70 8.95 1.85
C TRP A 19 4.49 8.31 3.01
N PRO A 20 5.47 8.96 3.69
CA PRO A 20 6.18 8.31 4.79
C PRO A 20 5.28 7.97 5.99
N PRO A 21 4.46 8.90 6.54
CA PRO A 21 3.55 8.55 7.62
C PRO A 21 2.45 7.59 7.17
N MET A 22 1.98 7.64 5.91
CA MET A 22 1.07 6.62 5.38
C MET A 22 1.70 5.22 5.46
N LEU A 23 2.94 5.07 4.99
CA LEU A 23 3.64 3.79 5.02
C LEU A 23 3.78 3.26 6.45
N VAL A 24 4.11 4.12 7.41
CA VAL A 24 4.18 3.76 8.83
C VAL A 24 2.81 3.37 9.38
N CYS A 25 1.78 4.17 9.11
CA CYS A 25 0.41 3.90 9.56
C CYS A 25 -0.19 2.62 8.99
N PHE A 26 0.27 2.15 7.82
CA PHE A 26 -0.17 0.86 7.28
C PHE A 26 0.68 -0.29 7.81
N SER A 27 1.99 -0.10 7.93
CA SER A 27 2.93 -1.16 8.31
C SER A 27 2.78 -1.55 9.78
N LEU A 28 2.76 -0.59 10.71
CA LEU A 28 2.77 -0.92 12.15
C LEU A 28 1.52 -1.70 12.59
N PRO A 29 0.28 -1.28 12.26
CA PRO A 29 -0.88 -2.05 12.69
C PRO A 29 -1.00 -3.38 11.95
N LEU A 30 -0.47 -3.50 10.73
CA LEU A 30 -0.42 -4.77 10.01
C LEU A 30 0.56 -5.76 10.65
N GLU A 31 1.66 -5.26 11.23
CA GLU A 31 2.62 -6.05 11.99
C GLU A 31 2.03 -6.51 13.33
N ASP A 32 1.46 -5.57 14.09
CA ASP A 32 1.11 -5.78 15.50
C ASP A 32 -0.32 -6.31 15.73
N SER A 33 -1.24 -6.11 14.78
CA SER A 33 -2.65 -6.49 14.94
C SER A 33 -2.97 -7.83 14.28
N ASP A 34 -3.83 -8.60 14.94
CA ASP A 34 -4.49 -9.78 14.37
C ASP A 34 -6.00 -9.56 14.16
N ASP A 35 -6.51 -8.35 14.44
CA ASP A 35 -7.88 -7.97 14.12
C ASP A 35 -8.08 -7.89 12.61
N ALA A 36 -9.02 -8.68 12.09
CA ALA A 36 -9.24 -8.81 10.65
C ALA A 36 -9.63 -7.49 9.99
N HIS A 37 -10.38 -6.63 10.69
CA HIS A 37 -10.77 -5.33 10.15
C HIS A 37 -9.57 -4.39 10.01
N THR A 38 -8.72 -4.33 11.02
CA THR A 38 -7.46 -3.57 11.00
C THR A 38 -6.54 -4.06 9.89
N VAL A 39 -6.33 -5.36 9.78
CA VAL A 39 -5.50 -5.97 8.72
C VAL A 39 -6.01 -5.58 7.34
N GLN A 40 -7.31 -5.71 7.08
CA GLN A 40 -7.89 -5.37 5.78
C GLN A 40 -7.76 -3.87 5.47
N LEU A 41 -7.98 -2.97 6.45
CA LEU A 41 -7.77 -1.54 6.27
C LEU A 41 -6.32 -1.20 5.91
N CYS A 42 -5.34 -1.83 6.54
CA CYS A 42 -3.93 -1.64 6.21
C CYS A 42 -3.60 -2.12 4.79
N LEU A 43 -4.10 -3.30 4.40
CA LEU A 43 -3.90 -3.86 3.07
C LEU A 43 -4.55 -2.99 1.97
N ASP A 44 -5.76 -2.47 2.21
CA ASP A 44 -6.40 -1.51 1.32
C ASP A 44 -5.60 -0.20 1.25
N GLY A 45 -5.07 0.29 2.37
CA GLY A 45 -4.16 1.42 2.42
C GLY A 45 -2.95 1.23 1.50
N PHE A 46 -2.29 0.07 1.56
CA PHE A 46 -1.21 -0.30 0.65
C PHE A 46 -1.68 -0.32 -0.81
N ARG A 47 -2.80 -0.98 -1.12
CA ARG A 47 -3.32 -1.09 -2.50
C ARG A 47 -3.62 0.29 -3.09
N TYR A 48 -4.28 1.18 -2.34
CA TYR A 48 -4.58 2.53 -2.79
C TYR A 48 -3.33 3.40 -2.92
N ALA A 49 -2.36 3.28 -2.00
CA ALA A 49 -1.10 3.99 -2.08
C ALA A 49 -0.27 3.57 -3.30
N ILE A 50 -0.22 2.27 -3.59
CA ILE A 50 0.44 1.74 -4.80
C ILE A 50 -0.28 2.24 -6.06
N HIS A 51 -1.61 2.25 -6.06
CA HIS A 51 -2.38 2.74 -7.20
C HIS A 51 -2.15 4.23 -7.46
N ILE A 52 -2.30 5.10 -6.45
CA ILE A 52 -2.14 6.55 -6.64
C ILE A 52 -0.69 6.92 -7.02
N THR A 53 0.30 6.22 -6.48
CA THR A 53 1.71 6.43 -6.84
C THR A 53 2.02 5.97 -8.27
N ALA A 54 1.36 4.92 -8.75
CA ALA A 54 1.42 4.51 -10.15
C ALA A 54 0.79 5.56 -11.09
N VAL A 55 -0.42 6.03 -10.76
CA VAL A 55 -1.13 7.09 -11.52
C VAL A 55 -0.32 8.38 -11.61
N LEU A 56 0.39 8.74 -10.53
CA LEU A 56 1.23 9.94 -10.48
C LEU A 56 2.66 9.71 -11.00
N GLU A 57 2.97 8.52 -11.51
CA GLU A 57 4.30 8.14 -12.01
C GLU A 57 5.42 8.33 -10.97
N LYS A 58 5.10 8.11 -9.69
CA LYS A 58 6.03 8.21 -8.56
C LYS A 58 6.66 6.86 -8.25
N ALA A 59 7.46 6.35 -9.18
CA ALA A 59 8.08 5.02 -9.10
C ALA A 59 8.79 4.74 -7.77
N MET A 60 9.62 5.66 -7.28
CA MET A 60 10.32 5.49 -5.99
C MET A 60 9.35 5.27 -4.81
N ILE A 61 8.28 6.06 -4.73
CA ILE A 61 7.30 5.93 -3.64
C ILE A 61 6.50 4.63 -3.81
N ARG A 62 6.08 4.32 -5.05
CA ARG A 62 5.39 3.06 -5.37
C ARG A 62 6.21 1.85 -4.94
N ASP A 63 7.49 1.82 -5.30
CA ASP A 63 8.38 0.70 -5.03
C ASP A 63 8.61 0.53 -3.52
N ALA A 64 8.60 1.61 -2.73
CA ALA A 64 8.63 1.54 -1.26
C ALA A 64 7.39 0.83 -0.68
N PHE A 65 6.19 1.19 -1.15
CA PHE A 65 4.95 0.50 -0.73
C PHE A 65 4.90 -0.96 -1.18
N VAL A 66 5.29 -1.26 -2.43
CA VAL A 66 5.33 -2.63 -2.96
C VAL A 66 6.32 -3.48 -2.17
N THR A 67 7.51 -2.97 -1.90
CA THR A 67 8.54 -3.68 -1.13
C THR A 67 8.07 -3.97 0.29
N SER A 68 7.44 -2.99 0.95
CA SER A 68 6.89 -3.18 2.29
C SER A 68 5.76 -4.22 2.30
N LEU A 69 4.80 -4.14 1.37
CA LEU A 69 3.74 -5.14 1.25
C LEU A 69 4.29 -6.55 0.96
N ALA A 70 5.33 -6.64 0.12
CA ALA A 70 6.00 -7.91 -0.17
C ALA A 70 6.64 -8.52 1.09
N ASN A 71 7.23 -7.71 1.98
CA ASN A 71 7.79 -8.21 3.24
C ASN A 71 6.72 -8.83 4.15
N PHE A 72 5.50 -8.27 4.15
CA PHE A 72 4.37 -8.83 4.92
C PHE A 72 3.83 -10.16 4.38
N THR A 73 4.23 -10.60 3.18
CA THR A 73 3.87 -11.94 2.69
C THR A 73 4.58 -13.06 3.44
N LEU A 74 5.70 -12.75 4.11
CA LEU A 74 6.52 -13.69 4.88
C LEU A 74 6.92 -14.97 4.13
N LEU A 75 7.02 -14.91 2.79
CA LEU A 75 7.33 -16.08 1.95
C LEU A 75 8.71 -16.69 2.22
N HIS A 76 9.63 -15.94 2.83
CA HIS A 76 10.93 -16.44 3.26
C HIS A 76 10.86 -17.33 4.52
N SER A 77 9.71 -17.38 5.20
CA SER A 77 9.51 -18.12 6.45
C SER A 77 8.11 -18.75 6.55
N PRO A 78 7.78 -19.71 5.67
CA PRO A 78 6.41 -20.24 5.54
C PRO A 78 5.90 -20.95 6.80
N ALA A 79 6.79 -21.44 7.67
CA ALA A 79 6.43 -22.09 8.93
C ALA A 79 5.79 -21.13 9.96
N HIS A 80 5.93 -19.82 9.77
CA HIS A 80 5.43 -18.78 10.67
C HIS A 80 4.28 -17.96 10.05
N LEU A 81 3.68 -18.43 8.95
CA LEU A 81 2.58 -17.74 8.31
C LEU A 81 1.35 -17.66 9.22
N ALA A 82 0.83 -16.44 9.36
CA ALA A 82 -0.46 -16.14 9.95
C ALA A 82 -1.48 -15.77 8.85
N PRO A 83 -2.79 -15.73 9.15
CA PRO A 83 -3.82 -15.37 8.18
C PRO A 83 -3.56 -14.03 7.47
N LYS A 84 -3.02 -13.02 8.18
CA LYS A 84 -2.68 -11.72 7.60
C LYS A 84 -1.62 -11.78 6.49
N ASN A 85 -0.70 -12.74 6.56
CA ASN A 85 0.31 -12.92 5.50
C ASN A 85 -0.31 -13.49 4.22
N VAL A 86 -1.31 -14.38 4.35
CA VAL A 86 -2.08 -14.90 3.21
C VAL A 86 -2.89 -13.77 2.56
N GLU A 87 -3.50 -12.91 3.36
CA GLU A 87 -4.20 -11.73 2.86
C GLU A 87 -3.25 -10.74 2.17
N ALA A 88 -2.02 -10.56 2.69
CA ALA A 88 -0.99 -9.77 2.03
C ALA A 88 -0.58 -10.34 0.67
N ILE A 89 -0.46 -11.67 0.53
CA ILE A 89 -0.20 -12.34 -0.76
C ILE A 89 -1.33 -12.04 -1.75
N LYS A 90 -2.59 -12.18 -1.33
CA LYS A 90 -3.75 -11.87 -2.18
C LYS A 90 -3.76 -10.40 -2.61
N ALA A 91 -3.49 -9.49 -1.68
CA ALA A 91 -3.43 -8.06 -1.97
C ALA A 91 -2.33 -7.74 -2.99
N LEU A 92 -1.14 -8.34 -2.85
CA LEU A 92 -0.02 -8.16 -3.78
C LEU A 92 -0.35 -8.74 -5.16
N ALA A 93 -0.98 -9.91 -5.23
CA ALA A 93 -1.43 -10.50 -6.48
C ALA A 93 -2.47 -9.61 -7.19
N ALA A 94 -3.46 -9.09 -6.45
CA ALA A 94 -4.47 -8.18 -7.01
C ALA A 94 -3.86 -6.88 -7.56
N VAL A 95 -2.82 -6.34 -6.91
CA VAL A 95 -2.07 -5.18 -7.42
C VAL A 95 -1.34 -5.54 -8.73
N ALA A 96 -0.73 -6.72 -8.82
CA ALA A 96 -0.04 -7.17 -10.01
C ALA A 96 -1.01 -7.39 -11.19
N GLU A 97 -2.17 -8.01 -10.96
CA GLU A 97 -3.21 -8.19 -11.96
C GLU A 97 -3.70 -6.84 -12.51
N ALA A 98 -3.94 -5.87 -11.62
CA ALA A 98 -4.34 -4.52 -12.03
C ALA A 98 -3.27 -3.80 -12.85
N ALA A 99 -1.98 -4.10 -12.64
CA ALA A 99 -0.89 -3.52 -13.42
C ALA A 99 -0.80 -4.11 -14.84
N VAL A 100 -1.16 -5.39 -15.01
CA VAL A 100 -1.15 -6.08 -16.32
C VAL A 100 -2.29 -5.59 -17.21
N GLY A 101 -3.46 -5.28 -16.64
CA GLY A 101 -4.63 -4.79 -17.39
C GLY A 101 -4.56 -3.33 -17.86
N GLY A 102 -3.47 -2.60 -17.59
CA GLY A 102 -3.30 -1.19 -17.95
C GLY A 102 -2.48 -0.92 -19.21
N GLN A 103 -2.21 -1.94 -20.03
CA GLN A 103 -1.37 -1.85 -21.23
C GLN A 103 -2.13 -1.93 -22.58
N ASP A 104 -3.46 -1.84 -22.56
CA ASP A 104 -4.29 -1.76 -23.78
C ASP A 104 -4.77 -0.33 -24.07
#